data_AF-A0AAC8WHS1-F1
#
_entry.id   AF-A0AAC8WHS1-F1
#
_cell.length_a   1.000
_cell.length_b   1.000
_cell.length_c   1.000
_cell.angle_alpha   90.00
_cell.angle_beta   90.00
_cell.angle_gamma   90.00
#
_symmetry.space_group_name_H-M   'P 1'
#
loop_
_entity.id
_entity.type
_entity.pdbx_description
1 polymer ?
#
loop_
_entity_poly.entity_id
_entity_poly.type
_entity_poly.pdbx_seq_one_letter_code
_entity_poly.pdbx_strand_id
1 'polypeptide(L)'
;MNKKQVLWHIEALEEYSEWQNEDLKKANKITKLIKEILREGVLKGTGKPERLKYSGGYSRRIDQEHRLVYEVENDILVIISCKGHYEE
;
A
#
# COMPACT_ATOMS: atom_id res chain seq x y z
N MET A 1 18.68 -12.46 8.80
CA MET A 1 17.35 -11.83 8.57
C MET A 1 17.14 -11.74 7.07
N ASN A 2 16.05 -12.31 6.54
CA ASN A 2 15.73 -12.15 5.11
C ASN A 2 15.51 -10.66 4.81
N LYS A 3 16.17 -10.17 3.77
CA LYS A 3 16.03 -8.79 3.31
C LYS A 3 14.61 -8.61 2.79
N LYS A 4 13.83 -7.72 3.41
CA LYS A 4 12.49 -7.35 2.95
C LYS A 4 12.63 -6.20 1.97
N GLN A 5 12.04 -6.34 0.79
CA GLN A 5 12.10 -5.34 -0.27
C GLN A 5 10.71 -4.78 -0.55
N VAL A 6 10.69 -3.49 -0.87
CA VAL A 6 9.51 -2.78 -1.33
C VAL A 6 9.88 -2.08 -2.63
N LEU A 7 9.13 -2.33 -3.69
CA LEU A 7 9.21 -1.61 -4.95
C LEU A 7 8.00 -0.69 -5.06
N TRP A 8 8.19 0.43 -5.72
CA TRP A 8 7.15 1.42 -5.96
C TRP A 8 7.03 1.63 -7.45
N HIS A 9 5.80 1.66 -7.95
CA HIS A 9 5.51 2.40 -9.18
C HIS A 9 5.90 3.86 -8.95
N ILE A 10 6.39 4.53 -10.00
CA ILE A 10 6.86 5.92 -9.87
C ILE A 10 5.70 6.82 -9.45
N GLU A 11 4.51 6.60 -10.02
CA GLU A 11 3.29 7.32 -9.67
C GLU A 11 2.95 7.14 -8.18
N ALA A 12 3.03 5.91 -7.66
CA ALA A 12 2.79 5.64 -6.24
C ALA A 12 3.83 6.32 -5.31
N LEU A 13 5.08 6.44 -5.76
CA LEU A 13 6.13 7.13 -5.01
C LEU A 13 5.88 8.64 -4.99
N GLU A 14 5.40 9.21 -6.09
CA GLU A 14 5.01 10.62 -6.19
C GLU A 14 3.81 10.91 -5.28
N GLU A 15 2.75 10.10 -5.34
CA GLU A 15 1.59 10.19 -4.43
C GLU A 15 2.01 10.12 -2.95
N TYR A 16 2.94 9.20 -2.61
CA TYR A 16 3.47 9.12 -1.25
C TYR A 16 4.23 10.38 -0.86
N SER A 17 5.03 10.93 -1.78
CA SER A 17 5.80 12.16 -1.56
C SER A 17 4.88 13.37 -1.39
N GLU A 18 3.77 13.44 -2.13
CA GLU A 18 2.72 14.43 -1.93
C GLU A 18 2.12 14.33 -0.53
N TRP A 19 1.80 13.12 -0.05
CA TRP A 19 1.32 12.94 1.31
C TRP A 19 2.33 13.39 2.37
N GLN A 20 3.64 13.27 2.11
CA GLN A 20 4.63 13.78 3.04
C GLN A 20 4.58 15.32 3.18
N ASN A 21 4.15 16.03 2.13
CA ASN A 21 4.02 17.48 2.13
C ASN A 21 2.64 17.96 2.60
N GLU A 22 1.57 17.25 2.22
CA GLU A 22 0.18 17.66 2.45
C GLU A 22 -0.39 17.15 3.77
N ASP A 23 -0.15 15.87 4.10
CA ASP A 23 -0.72 15.22 5.29
C ASP A 23 0.17 14.08 5.80
N LEU A 24 1.09 14.43 6.70
CA LEU A 24 2.00 13.49 7.35
C LEU A 24 1.28 12.33 8.06
N LYS A 25 0.00 12.46 8.46
CA LYS A 25 -0.72 11.35 9.07
C LYS A 25 -1.00 10.24 8.05
N LYS A 26 -1.34 10.60 6.80
CA LYS A 26 -1.53 9.64 5.70
C LYS A 26 -0.21 8.97 5.33
N ALA A 27 0.87 9.73 5.17
CA ALA A 27 2.21 9.17 4.90
C ALA A 27 2.65 8.16 5.99
N ASN A 28 2.45 8.52 7.26
CA ASN A 28 2.73 7.62 8.38
C ASN A 28 1.84 6.37 8.38
N LYS A 29 0.56 6.51 8.03
CA LYS A 29 -0.38 5.39 7.89
C LYS A 29 0.05 4.43 6.78
N ILE A 30 0.45 4.94 5.62
CA ILE A 30 0.99 4.15 4.49
C ILE A 30 2.22 3.35 4.94
N THR A 31 3.20 4.03 5.56
CA THR A 31 4.41 3.37 6.08
C THR A 31 4.07 2.28 7.10
N LYS A 32 3.08 2.51 7.98
CA LYS A 32 2.62 1.51 8.94
C LYS A 32 2.01 0.30 8.23
N LEU A 33 1.14 0.51 7.24
CA LEU A 33 0.51 -0.58 6.49
C LEU A 33 1.56 -1.42 5.75
N ILE A 34 2.55 -0.80 5.10
CA ILE A 34 3.66 -1.49 4.43
C ILE A 34 4.42 -2.39 5.42
N LYS A 35 4.76 -1.86 6.60
CA LYS A 35 5.44 -2.65 7.65
C LYS A 35 4.58 -3.80 8.16
N GLU A 36 3.27 -3.59 8.31
CA GLU A 36 2.32 -4.64 8.70
C GLU A 36 2.23 -5.74 7.63
N ILE A 37 2.09 -5.38 6.35
CA ILE A 37 2.04 -6.35 5.22
C ILE A 37 3.30 -7.21 5.23
N LEU A 38 4.46 -6.58 5.35
CA LEU A 38 5.75 -7.28 5.38
C LEU A 38 5.90 -8.19 6.61
N ARG A 39 5.21 -7.93 7.72
CA ARG A 39 5.32 -8.70 8.97
C ARG A 39 4.28 -9.82 9.06
N GLU A 40 3.05 -9.53 8.69
CA GLU A 40 1.87 -10.37 8.95
C GLU A 40 1.31 -11.03 7.69
N GLY A 41 1.67 -10.52 6.51
CA GLY A 41 1.22 -11.01 5.21
C GLY A 41 0.11 -10.17 4.58
N VAL A 42 -0.17 -10.46 3.31
CA VAL A 42 -1.01 -9.64 2.42
C VAL A 42 -2.45 -9.46 2.89
N LEU A 43 -3.07 -10.47 3.52
CA LEU A 43 -4.48 -10.43 3.96
C LEU A 43 -4.68 -10.34 5.48
N LYS A 44 -3.65 -9.97 6.24
CA LYS A 44 -3.72 -9.84 7.71
C LYS A 44 -3.34 -8.44 8.20
N GLY A 45 -3.91 -8.03 9.33
CA GLY A 45 -3.59 -6.75 9.98
C GLY A 45 -4.61 -5.65 9.67
N THR A 46 -4.20 -4.39 9.82
CA THR A 46 -5.13 -3.26 9.77
C THR A 46 -5.44 -2.78 8.36
N GLY A 47 -6.43 -1.89 8.24
CA GLY A 47 -6.82 -1.31 6.96
C GLY A 47 -7.78 -2.17 6.15
N LYS A 48 -8.43 -3.19 6.74
CA LYS A 48 -9.41 -4.06 6.07
C LYS A 48 -8.84 -4.58 4.73
N PRO A 49 -7.83 -5.46 4.77
CA PRO A 49 -7.21 -5.97 3.57
C PRO A 49 -8.22 -6.75 2.73
N GLU A 50 -8.31 -6.42 1.46
CA GLU A 50 -9.23 -7.00 0.50
C GLU A 50 -8.45 -7.45 -0.75
N ARG A 51 -8.83 -8.59 -1.35
CA ARG A 51 -8.28 -9.03 -2.64
C ARG A 51 -9.03 -8.34 -3.76
N LEU A 52 -8.31 -7.77 -4.72
CA LEU A 52 -8.93 -7.12 -5.88
C LEU A 52 -9.44 -8.18 -6.87
N LYS A 53 -10.65 -7.94 -7.42
CA LYS A 53 -11.35 -8.95 -8.23
C LYS A 53 -10.83 -9.08 -9.67
N TYR A 54 -10.44 -7.97 -10.29
CA TYR A 54 -10.20 -7.90 -11.74
C TYR A 54 -8.75 -7.64 -12.14
N SER A 55 -7.99 -6.95 -11.31
CA SER A 55 -6.62 -6.50 -11.62
C SER A 55 -5.51 -7.41 -11.10
N GLY A 56 -5.84 -8.39 -10.25
CA GLY A 56 -4.84 -8.98 -9.36
C GLY A 56 -4.47 -8.00 -8.22
N GLY A 57 -3.73 -8.51 -7.22
CA GLY A 57 -3.30 -7.71 -6.07
C GLY A 57 -4.33 -7.55 -4.93
N TYR A 58 -4.04 -6.59 -4.07
CA TYR A 58 -4.71 -6.34 -2.79
C TYR A 58 -4.87 -4.85 -2.54
N SER A 59 -5.86 -4.50 -1.72
CA SER A 59 -6.03 -3.12 -1.24
C SER A 59 -6.19 -3.07 0.27
N ARG A 60 -5.76 -1.94 0.87
CA ARG A 60 -6.03 -1.58 2.25
C ARG A 60 -6.45 -0.13 2.35
N ARG A 61 -7.35 0.16 3.28
CA ARG A 61 -7.83 1.50 3.63
C ARG A 61 -6.73 2.29 4.32
N ILE A 62 -6.35 3.41 3.70
CA ILE A 62 -5.58 4.47 4.36
C ILE A 62 -6.56 5.26 5.23
N ASP A 63 -7.68 5.68 4.64
CA ASP A 63 -8.83 6.28 5.30
C ASP A 63 -10.15 5.87 4.62
N GLN A 64 -11.18 6.72 4.67
CA GLN A 64 -12.47 6.43 4.04
C GLN A 64 -12.36 6.44 2.51
N GLU A 65 -11.54 7.34 1.97
CA GLU A 65 -11.38 7.59 0.53
C GLU A 65 -10.21 6.78 -0.02
N HIS A 66 -9.00 7.02 0.49
CA HIS A 66 -7.79 6.54 -0.14
C HIS A 66 -7.47 5.08 0.18
N ARG A 67 -6.89 4.39 -0.81
CA ARG A 67 -6.45 2.99 -0.68
C ARG A 67 -4.96 2.87 -0.96
N LEU A 68 -4.28 2.04 -0.16
CA LEU A 68 -2.99 1.48 -0.51
C LEU A 68 -3.24 0.23 -1.34
N VAL A 69 -2.83 0.27 -2.60
CA VAL A 69 -2.93 -0.84 -3.55
C VAL A 69 -1.56 -1.45 -3.74
N TYR A 70 -1.49 -2.77 -3.63
CA TYR A 70 -0.22 -3.49 -3.66
C TYR A 70 -0.38 -4.93 -4.11
N GLU A 71 0.73 -5.53 -4.52
CA GLU A 71 0.83 -6.94 -4.79
C GLU A 71 2.15 -7.51 -4.28
N VAL A 72 2.32 -8.83 -4.39
CA VAL A 72 3.56 -9.51 -4.02
C VAL A 72 4.03 -10.34 -5.19
N GLU A 73 5.21 -9.99 -5.71
CA GLU A 73 5.87 -10.70 -6.81
C GLU A 73 7.24 -11.17 -6.33
N ASN A 74 7.55 -12.46 -6.44
CA ASN A 74 8.84 -13.02 -6.04
C ASN A 74 9.30 -12.58 -4.64
N ASP A 75 8.39 -12.61 -3.66
CA ASP A 75 8.57 -12.14 -2.28
C ASP A 75 8.86 -10.64 -2.10
N ILE A 76 8.68 -9.84 -3.15
CA ILE A 76 8.80 -8.38 -3.13
C ILE A 76 7.42 -7.76 -3.03
N LEU A 77 7.23 -6.85 -2.06
CA LEU A 77 6.01 -6.04 -1.97
C LEU A 77 6.08 -4.91 -3.01
N VAL A 78 5.17 -4.92 -3.97
CA VAL A 78 5.07 -3.89 -5.01
C VAL A 78 3.92 -2.96 -4.66
N ILE A 79 4.19 -1.66 -4.51
CA ILE A 79 3.18 -0.63 -4.27
C ILE A 79 2.78 0.00 -5.59
N ILE A 80 1.48 -0.08 -5.90
CA ILE A 80 0.90 0.31 -7.19
C ILE A 80 0.27 1.71 -7.09
N SER A 81 -0.38 2.03 -5.98
CA SER A 81 -0.95 3.36 -5.68
C SER A 81 -1.23 3.51 -4.19
N CYS A 82 -1.26 4.74 -3.70
CA CYS A 82 -1.58 5.13 -2.34
C CYS A 82 -2.43 6.43 -2.22
N LYS A 83 -3.02 6.90 -3.32
CA LYS A 83 -3.93 8.06 -3.38
C LYS A 83 -5.13 7.73 -4.26
N GLY A 84 -6.29 8.28 -3.92
CA GLY A 84 -7.57 8.00 -4.61
C GLY A 84 -8.16 6.60 -4.35
N HIS A 85 -9.15 6.25 -5.18
CA HIS A 85 -9.82 4.96 -5.19
C HIS A 85 -9.38 4.13 -6.39
N TYR A 86 -9.03 2.86 -6.18
CA TYR A 86 -8.65 1.95 -7.28
C TYR A 86 -9.85 1.42 -8.10
N GLU A 87 -11.08 1.70 -7.66
CA GLU A 87 -12.29 1.33 -8.41
C GLU A 87 -12.73 2.43 -9.40
N GLU A 88 -11.94 3.49 -9.57
CA GLU A 88 -12.10 4.49 -10.64
C GLU A 88 -11.25 4.15 -11.88
#